data_AF-A0A9X1X4D1-F1
#
_entry.id   AF-A0A9X1X4D1-F1
#
_cell.length_a   1.000
_cell.length_b   1.000
_cell.length_c   1.000
_cell.angle_alpha   90.00
_cell.angle_beta   90.00
_cell.angle_gamma   90.00
#
_symmetry.space_group_name_H-M   'P 1'
#
loop_
_entity.id
_entity.type
_entity.pdbx_description
1 polymer ?
#
loop_
_entity_poly.entity_id
_entity_poly.type
_entity_poly.pdbx_seq_one_letter_code
_entity_poly.pdbx_strand_id
1 'polypeptide(L)'
;MIAADIQSQVRQVVLGLEGAISTSAALDHRVTTAGADHQTTLREVIQSAFAQYGVEVEFSGKGPNERGVVIDIDEDLFTQTNADVNTLRFGQTVVRVLSL
;
A
#
# COMPACT_ATOMS: atom_id res chain seq x y z
N MET A 1 1.77 -5.83 -15.31
CA MET A 1 2.53 -4.57 -15.23
C MET A 1 2.18 -3.78 -13.97
N ILE A 2 0.90 -3.61 -13.63
CA ILE A 2 0.47 -2.81 -12.47
C ILE A 2 0.94 -3.37 -11.10
N ALA A 3 0.84 -4.68 -10.87
CA ALA A 3 1.21 -5.26 -9.57
C ALA A 3 2.70 -5.13 -9.22
N ALA A 4 3.60 -5.26 -10.20
CA ALA A 4 5.04 -5.11 -9.99
C ALA A 4 5.41 -3.65 -9.67
N ASP A 5 4.71 -2.70 -10.27
CA ASP A 5 4.85 -1.28 -9.98
C ASP A 5 4.39 -0.94 -8.55
N ILE A 6 3.22 -1.46 -8.13
CA ILE A 6 2.75 -1.31 -6.75
C ILE A 6 3.75 -1.88 -5.73
N GLN A 7 4.31 -3.06 -5.98
CA GLN A 7 5.32 -3.65 -5.08
C GLN A 7 6.56 -2.75 -4.93
N SER A 8 7.03 -2.17 -6.04
CA SER A 8 8.13 -1.21 -6.02
C SER A 8 7.78 0.03 -5.19
N GLN A 9 6.62 0.62 -5.41
CA GLN A 9 6.17 1.83 -4.71
C GLN A 9 5.97 1.59 -3.21
N VAL A 10 5.37 0.46 -2.81
CA VAL A 10 5.22 0.06 -1.41
C VAL A 10 6.58 -0.02 -0.74
N ARG A 11 7.56 -0.66 -1.41
CA ARG A 11 8.92 -0.76 -0.88
C ARG A 11 9.56 0.62 -0.67
N GLN A 12 9.37 1.56 -1.59
CA GLN A 12 9.87 2.93 -1.42
C GLN A 12 9.25 3.61 -0.19
N VAL A 13 7.94 3.43 0.04
CA VAL A 13 7.24 3.98 1.20
C VAL A 13 7.71 3.34 2.52
N VAL A 14 7.82 2.02 2.56
CA VAL A 14 8.31 1.26 3.73
C VAL A 14 9.73 1.67 4.11
N LEU A 15 10.59 1.93 3.12
CA LEU A 15 11.96 2.38 3.33
C LEU A 15 12.09 3.89 3.60
N GLY A 16 10.99 4.64 3.63
CA GLY A 16 10.99 6.07 3.90
C GLY A 16 11.54 6.93 2.77
N LEU A 17 11.66 6.35 1.57
CA LEU A 17 12.10 7.03 0.37
C LEU A 17 10.96 7.84 -0.26
N GLU A 18 9.72 7.40 -0.03
CA GLU A 18 8.50 8.08 -0.46
C GLU A 18 7.51 8.19 0.71
N GLY A 19 6.70 9.25 0.75
CA GLY A 19 5.74 9.44 1.83
C GLY A 19 4.45 8.62 1.67
N ALA A 20 4.05 8.36 0.42
CA ALA A 20 2.84 7.61 0.08
C ALA A 20 2.87 7.14 -1.38
N ILE A 21 2.17 6.04 -1.64
CA ILE A 21 1.83 5.59 -2.99
C ILE A 21 0.77 6.54 -3.56
N SER A 22 0.93 6.94 -4.81
CA SER A 22 -0.07 7.74 -5.54
C SER A 22 -0.60 6.95 -6.72
N THR A 23 -1.91 6.69 -6.74
CA THR A 23 -2.57 5.97 -7.84
C THR A 23 -3.58 6.88 -8.53
N SER A 24 -3.58 6.86 -9.86
CA SER A 24 -4.62 7.49 -10.68
C SER A 24 -5.80 6.56 -11.00
N ALA A 25 -5.67 5.27 -10.70
CA ALA A 25 -6.74 4.29 -10.84
C ALA A 25 -7.53 4.18 -9.53
N ALA A 26 -8.84 3.96 -9.65
CA ALA A 26 -9.72 3.73 -8.52
C ALA A 26 -9.33 2.45 -7.77
N LEU A 27 -9.43 2.45 -6.43
CA LEU A 27 -8.96 1.33 -5.61
C LEU A 27 -9.80 0.06 -5.78
N ASP A 28 -11.05 0.19 -6.22
CA ASP A 28 -11.95 -0.90 -6.58
C ASP A 28 -11.73 -1.43 -8.01
N HIS A 29 -10.79 -0.84 -8.77
CA HIS A 29 -10.42 -1.33 -10.09
C HIS A 29 -9.91 -2.77 -10.00
N ARG A 30 -10.54 -3.67 -10.77
CA ARG A 30 -10.19 -5.08 -10.79
C ARG A 30 -8.94 -5.33 -11.61
N VAL A 31 -8.00 -6.06 -11.02
CA VAL A 31 -6.73 -6.45 -11.64
C VAL A 31 -6.53 -7.96 -11.56
N THR A 32 -5.83 -8.50 -12.57
CA THR A 32 -5.34 -9.87 -12.56
C THR A 32 -3.85 -9.84 -12.28
N THR A 33 -3.42 -10.48 -11.19
CA THR A 33 -1.99 -10.65 -10.86
C THR A 33 -1.42 -11.84 -11.63
N ALA A 34 -0.10 -11.82 -11.87
CA ALA A 34 0.56 -12.91 -12.59
C ALA A 34 0.38 -14.23 -11.84
N GLY A 35 -0.17 -15.25 -12.51
CA GLY A 35 -0.41 -16.57 -11.91
C GLY A 35 -1.73 -16.71 -11.16
N ALA A 36 -2.58 -15.68 -11.10
CA ALA A 36 -3.92 -15.77 -10.52
C ALA A 36 -4.96 -16.22 -11.56
N ASP A 37 -5.88 -17.09 -11.15
CA ASP A 37 -7.05 -17.56 -11.91
C ASP A 37 -8.30 -16.69 -11.66
N HIS A 38 -8.24 -15.75 -10.72
CA HIS A 38 -9.31 -14.82 -10.36
C HIS A 38 -8.84 -13.36 -10.34
N GLN A 39 -9.77 -12.43 -10.51
CA GLN A 39 -9.52 -11.00 -10.39
C GLN A 39 -9.67 -10.53 -8.94
N THR A 40 -8.70 -9.75 -8.49
CA THR A 40 -8.69 -9.01 -7.21
C THR A 40 -8.84 -7.51 -7.48
N THR A 41 -8.84 -6.67 -6.46
CA THR A 41 -8.89 -5.21 -6.58
C THR A 41 -7.51 -4.59 -6.35
N LEU A 42 -7.27 -3.37 -6.84
CA LEU A 42 -6.05 -2.62 -6.52
C LEU A 42 -5.85 -2.47 -5.01
N ARG A 43 -6.95 -2.28 -4.27
CA ARG A 43 -6.95 -2.24 -2.81
C ARG A 43 -6.29 -3.49 -2.21
N GLU A 44 -6.80 -4.66 -2.56
CA GLU A 44 -6.30 -5.94 -2.05
C GLU A 44 -4.83 -6.18 -2.44
N VAL A 45 -4.42 -5.76 -3.65
CA VAL A 45 -3.02 -5.82 -4.08
C VAL A 45 -2.12 -4.92 -3.21
N ILE A 46 -2.56 -3.69 -2.91
CA ILE A 46 -1.80 -2.78 -2.06
C ILE A 46 -1.73 -3.28 -0.61
N GLN A 47 -2.84 -3.77 -0.04
CA GLN A 47 -2.86 -4.36 1.31
C GLN A 47 -1.89 -5.54 1.39
N SER A 48 -1.98 -6.46 0.43
CA SER A 48 -1.10 -7.64 0.38
C SER A 48 0.36 -7.28 0.22
N ALA A 49 0.67 -6.15 -0.42
CA ALA A 49 2.03 -5.66 -0.58
C ALA A 49 2.59 -5.04 0.71
N PHE A 50 1.81 -4.22 1.43
CA PHE A 50 2.23 -3.69 2.74
C PHE A 50 2.35 -4.79 3.80
N ALA A 51 1.45 -5.78 3.79
CA ALA A 51 1.46 -6.89 4.72
C ALA A 51 2.76 -7.74 4.66
N GLN A 52 3.42 -7.80 3.51
CA GLN A 52 4.72 -8.48 3.37
C GLN A 52 5.84 -7.83 4.20
N TYR A 53 5.65 -6.58 4.61
CA TYR A 53 6.57 -5.82 5.45
C TYR A 53 6.04 -5.66 6.89
N GLY A 54 4.96 -6.34 7.24
CA GLY A 54 4.34 -6.22 8.58
C GLY A 54 3.49 -4.97 8.75
N VAL A 55 3.09 -4.29 7.67
CA VAL A 55 2.30 -3.06 7.78
C VAL A 55 0.85 -3.36 7.37
N GLU A 56 -0.10 -3.10 8.26
CA GLU A 56 -1.52 -3.19 7.94
C GLU A 56 -2.06 -1.82 7.52
N VAL A 57 -2.79 -1.80 6.40
CA VAL A 57 -3.36 -0.59 5.81
C VAL A 57 -4.87 -0.74 5.66
N GLU A 58 -5.61 0.21 6.22
CA GLU A 58 -7.06 0.34 6.08
C GLU A 58 -7.40 1.48 5.14
N PHE A 59 -8.48 1.30 4.36
CA PHE A 59 -8.93 2.30 3.40
C PHE A 59 -10.16 3.02 3.91
N SER A 60 -10.14 4.34 3.85
CA SER A 60 -11.25 5.20 4.25
C SER A 60 -11.49 6.32 3.24
N GLY A 61 -12.68 6.89 3.28
CA GLY A 61 -13.11 7.92 2.33
C GLY A 61 -13.79 7.33 1.10
N LYS A 62 -14.11 8.20 0.13
CA LYS A 62 -14.74 7.85 -1.15
C LYS A 62 -14.26 8.77 -2.25
N GLY A 63 -14.10 8.23 -3.46
CA GLY A 63 -13.70 8.99 -4.64
C GLY A 63 -12.37 9.73 -4.42
N PRO A 64 -12.28 11.05 -4.66
CA PRO A 64 -11.04 11.81 -4.50
C PRO A 64 -10.49 11.85 -3.07
N ASN A 65 -11.33 11.57 -2.07
CA ASN A 65 -10.93 11.56 -0.66
C ASN A 65 -10.56 10.16 -0.16
N GLU A 66 -10.57 9.16 -1.04
CA GLU A 66 -10.17 7.81 -0.69
C GLU A 66 -8.67 7.74 -0.43
N ARG A 67 -8.30 7.14 0.70
CA ARG A 67 -6.90 7.04 1.16
C ARG A 67 -6.69 5.78 1.97
N GLY A 68 -5.46 5.27 1.92
CA GLY A 68 -4.98 4.19 2.77
C GLY A 68 -4.18 4.74 3.94
N VAL A 69 -4.50 4.29 5.16
CA VAL A 69 -3.81 4.70 6.39
C VAL A 69 -3.24 3.48 7.10
N VAL A 70 -2.06 3.64 7.71
CA VAL A 70 -1.47 2.59 8.55
C VAL A 70 -2.34 2.40 9.79
N ILE A 71 -2.80 1.18 10.03
CA ILE A 71 -3.60 0.82 11.21
C ILE A 71 -2.87 -0.13 12.16
N ASP A 72 -1.87 -0.87 11.67
CA ASP A 72 -1.01 -1.71 12.49
C ASP A 72 0.39 -1.86 11.88
N ILE A 73 1.36 -2.14 12.75
CA ILE A 73 2.74 -2.48 12.37
C ILE A 73 3.20 -3.65 13.24
N ASP A 74 3.38 -4.80 12.62
CA ASP A 74 4.14 -5.92 13.17
C ASP A 74 5.63 -5.53 13.19
N GLU A 75 6.10 -5.13 14.37
CA GLU A 75 7.48 -4.69 14.58
C GLU A 75 8.52 -5.80 14.28
N ASP A 76 8.19 -7.07 14.53
CA ASP A 76 9.10 -8.20 14.30
C ASP A 76 9.33 -8.42 12.80
N LEU A 77 8.30 -8.21 11.98
CA LEU A 77 8.44 -8.27 10.52
C LEU A 77 9.03 -6.97 9.95
N PHE A 78 8.63 -5.81 10.48
CA PHE A 78 9.08 -4.51 9.99
C PHE A 78 10.57 -4.26 10.23
N THR A 79 11.13 -4.73 11.35
CA THR A 79 12.57 -4.61 11.66
C THR A 79 13.46 -5.35 10.67
N GLN A 80 12.92 -6.31 9.91
CA GLN A 80 13.66 -7.04 8.86
C GLN A 80 13.86 -6.21 7.58
N THR A 81 13.20 -5.07 7.45
CA THR A 81 13.19 -4.26 6.22
C THR A 81 14.38 -3.32 6.05
N ASN A 82 15.27 -3.23 7.06
CA ASN A 82 16.33 -2.21 7.19
C ASN A 82 15.80 -0.75 7.20
N ALA A 83 14.49 -0.54 7.37
CA ALA A 83 13.91 0.79 7.53
C ALA A 83 14.08 1.30 8.98
N ASP A 84 14.09 2.63 9.16
CA ASP A 84 14.04 3.23 10.49
C ASP A 84 12.66 2.97 11.11
N VAL A 85 12.61 2.63 12.41
CA VAL A 85 11.35 2.35 13.14
C VAL A 85 10.39 3.54 13.13
N ASN A 86 10.90 4.75 12.90
CA ASN A 86 10.13 5.99 12.84
C ASN A 86 9.61 6.33 11.45
N THR A 87 9.91 5.50 10.44
CA THR A 87 9.54 5.72 9.04
C THR A 87 8.02 5.74 8.84
N LEU A 88 7.33 4.81 9.52
CA LEU A 88 5.88 4.68 9.47
C LEU A 88 5.29 4.86 10.87
N ARG A 89 4.09 5.45 10.93
CA ARG A 89 3.34 5.63 12.17
C ARG A 89 1.87 5.30 11.97
N PHE A 90 1.24 4.82 13.04
CA PHE A 90 -0.21 4.65 13.10
C PHE A 90 -0.95 5.94 12.66
N GLY A 91 -1.96 5.78 11.82
CA GLY A 91 -2.74 6.86 11.24
C GLY A 91 -2.07 7.61 10.08
N GLN A 92 -0.82 7.29 9.74
CA GLN A 92 -0.14 7.89 8.59
C GLN A 92 -0.83 7.50 7.29
N THR A 93 -1.11 8.48 6.44
CA THR A 93 -1.61 8.21 5.08
C THR A 93 -0.48 7.74 4.19
N VAL A 94 -0.58 6.50 3.69
CA VAL A 94 0.43 5.83 2.84
C VAL A 94 -0.09 5.50 1.44
N VAL A 95 -1.37 5.73 1.17
CA VAL A 95 -1.95 5.63 -0.17
C VAL A 95 -2.84 6.83 -0.44
N ARG A 96 -2.69 7.45 -1.62
CA ARG A 96 -3.50 8.57 -2.09
C ARG A 96 -4.07 8.25 -3.47
N VAL A 97 -5.37 8.44 -3.63
CA VAL A 97 -6.00 8.46 -4.95
C VAL A 97 -5.86 9.87 -5.52
N LEU A 98 -5.16 9.99 -6.64
CA LEU A 98 -5.06 11.25 -7.35
C LEU A 98 -6.34 11.46 -8.15
N SER A 99 -7.01 12.58 -7.89
CA SER A 99 -8.12 13.01 -8.75
C SER A 99 -7.51 13.54 -10.05
N LEU A 100 -7.68 12.81 -11.15
CA LEU A 100 -7.41 13.30 -12.51
C LEU A 100 -8.58 14.17 -13.00
#